data_AF-A0A932BIW9-F1
#
_entry.id   AF-A0A932BIW9-F1
#
_cell.length_a   1.000
_cell.length_b   1.000
_cell.length_c   1.000
_cell.angle_alpha   90.00
_cell.angle_beta   90.00
_cell.angle_gamma   90.00
#
_symmetry.space_group_name_H-M   'P 1'
#
loop_
_entity.id
_entity.type
_entity.pdbx_description
1 polymer ?
#
loop_
_entity_poly.entity_id
_entity_poly.type
_entity_poly.pdbx_seq_one_letter_code
_entity_poly.pdbx_strand_id
1 'polypeptide(L)'
;MPGTAGPTTCELYETDSVVVAFLGSWGSDGLLRHNGPSGWTFHPAGSVIWDSFHQGVYRNYKADRLTSEDLERRGIPPPPADQYSGAPAVAWKDQFNAEIPLSAVPPGILDRLKEDASRERSVYLVLYEDVYETAFGDGCFLYPQAAFWTENEAQIYLRLRLAEESERPKNEVGYKYRLKEIRLRADETGQKLAAALDIETYEHYSVDDVVRLLADKPENSD
;
A
#
# COMPACT_ATOMS: atom_id res chain seq x y z
N MET A 1 20.90 -0.17 -28.13
CA MET A 1 20.53 -1.57 -28.34
C MET A 1 19.81 -2.03 -27.09
N PRO A 2 18.50 -2.34 -27.15
CA PRO A 2 17.82 -2.90 -25.99
C PRO A 2 18.41 -4.29 -25.73
N GLY A 3 18.90 -4.51 -24.51
CA GLY A 3 19.40 -5.80 -24.09
C GLY A 3 18.29 -6.84 -24.16
N THR A 4 18.59 -8.00 -24.72
CA THR A 4 17.70 -9.16 -24.65
C THR A 4 17.52 -9.53 -23.19
N ALA A 5 16.35 -9.23 -22.63
CA ALA A 5 15.95 -9.73 -21.32
C ALA A 5 16.07 -11.27 -21.37
N GLY A 6 16.71 -11.85 -20.36
CA GLY A 6 16.71 -13.32 -20.19
C GLY A 6 15.28 -13.84 -20.00
N PRO A 7 15.06 -15.15 -20.09
CA PRO A 7 13.74 -15.74 -19.87
C PRO A 7 13.21 -15.27 -18.52
N THR A 8 11.99 -14.71 -18.50
CA THR A 8 11.38 -14.25 -17.24
C THR A 8 11.15 -15.47 -16.38
N THR A 9 11.81 -15.52 -15.22
CA THR A 9 11.62 -16.60 -14.25
C THR A 9 10.20 -16.55 -13.73
N CYS A 10 9.55 -17.71 -13.64
CA CYS A 10 8.18 -17.83 -13.16
C CYS A 10 8.11 -18.83 -12.02
N GLU A 11 7.47 -18.45 -10.92
CA GLU A 11 7.19 -19.35 -9.79
C GLU A 11 5.70 -19.72 -9.78
N LEU A 12 5.40 -21.01 -9.69
CA LEU A 12 4.04 -21.54 -9.79
C LEU A 12 3.51 -21.95 -8.42
N TYR A 13 2.25 -21.59 -8.15
CA TYR A 13 1.59 -21.90 -6.90
C TYR A 13 0.12 -22.28 -7.12
N GLU A 14 -0.38 -23.15 -6.26
CA GLU A 14 -1.79 -23.44 -6.07
C GLU A 14 -2.25 -22.85 -4.74
N THR A 15 -3.30 -22.03 -4.81
CA THR A 15 -4.01 -21.56 -3.62
C THR A 15 -5.31 -22.35 -3.48
N ASP A 16 -6.04 -22.16 -2.37
CA ASP A 16 -7.34 -22.82 -2.11
C ASP A 16 -8.38 -22.68 -3.24
N SER A 17 -8.18 -21.77 -4.20
CA SER A 17 -9.17 -21.49 -5.25
C SER A 17 -8.62 -21.40 -6.67
N VAL A 18 -7.32 -21.16 -6.89
CA VAL A 18 -6.77 -20.94 -8.24
C VAL A 18 -5.28 -21.30 -8.33
N VAL A 19 -4.83 -21.57 -9.56
CA VAL A 19 -3.39 -21.63 -9.91
C VAL A 19 -2.90 -20.25 -10.29
N VAL A 20 -1.74 -19.85 -9.76
CA VAL A 20 -1.08 -18.59 -10.07
C VAL A 20 0.39 -18.78 -10.45
N ALA A 21 0.91 -17.81 -11.20
CA ALA A 21 2.27 -17.72 -11.68
C ALA A 21 2.84 -16.33 -11.34
N PHE A 22 3.81 -16.25 -10.42
CA PHE A 22 4.52 -15.01 -10.12
C PHE A 22 5.67 -14.82 -11.10
N LEU A 23 5.74 -13.63 -11.70
CA LEU A 23 6.73 -13.28 -12.72
C LEU A 23 7.87 -12.47 -12.11
N GLY A 24 9.10 -12.80 -12.49
CA GLY A 24 10.29 -12.20 -11.89
C GLY A 24 10.56 -12.74 -10.49
N SER A 25 11.58 -12.19 -9.84
CA SER A 25 11.96 -12.60 -8.48
C SER A 25 10.83 -12.21 -7.52
N TRP A 26 10.23 -13.18 -6.83
CA TRP A 26 9.13 -12.96 -5.89
C TRP A 26 7.93 -12.22 -6.49
N GLY A 27 7.69 -12.35 -7.81
CA GLY A 27 6.56 -11.66 -8.44
C GLY A 27 6.79 -10.17 -8.72
N SER A 28 8.04 -9.71 -8.72
CA SER A 28 8.42 -8.31 -9.00
C SER A 28 7.83 -7.75 -10.30
N ASP A 29 7.58 -8.60 -11.29
CA ASP A 29 7.10 -8.21 -12.61
C ASP A 29 5.58 -8.37 -12.75
N GLY A 30 4.94 -9.03 -11.77
CA GLY A 30 3.50 -9.22 -11.69
C GLY A 30 3.08 -10.67 -11.46
N LEU A 31 1.80 -10.92 -11.71
CA LEU A 31 1.11 -12.18 -11.45
C LEU A 31 0.28 -12.58 -12.66
N LEU A 32 0.35 -13.85 -13.04
CA LEU A 32 -0.62 -14.48 -13.93
C LEU A 32 -1.56 -15.37 -13.12
N ARG A 33 -2.86 -15.15 -13.23
CA ARG A 33 -3.90 -15.99 -12.62
C ARG A 33 -4.55 -16.87 -13.68
N HIS A 34 -4.60 -18.18 -13.44
CA HIS A 34 -5.29 -19.10 -14.34
C HIS A 34 -6.79 -19.15 -14.02
N ASN A 35 -7.63 -18.81 -14.99
CA ASN A 35 -9.09 -18.73 -14.85
C ASN A 35 -9.80 -19.87 -15.62
N GLY A 36 -9.21 -21.06 -15.64
CA GLY A 36 -9.79 -22.23 -16.31
C GLY A 36 -9.92 -22.01 -17.82
N PRO A 37 -11.13 -22.10 -18.41
CA PRO A 37 -11.32 -21.96 -19.86
C PRO A 37 -10.87 -20.60 -20.44
N SER A 38 -10.87 -19.54 -19.62
CA SER A 38 -10.44 -18.21 -20.04
C SER A 38 -8.91 -18.05 -20.10
N GLY A 39 -8.16 -19.07 -19.66
CA GLY A 39 -6.70 -19.06 -19.66
C GLY A 39 -6.10 -18.13 -18.61
N TRP A 40 -4.90 -17.64 -18.89
CA TRP A 40 -4.12 -16.79 -17.99
C TRP A 40 -4.51 -15.32 -18.09
N THR A 41 -4.69 -14.66 -16.96
CA THR A 41 -4.93 -13.21 -16.86
C THR A 41 -3.80 -12.54 -16.11
N PHE A 42 -3.21 -11.51 -16.69
CA PHE A 42 -2.12 -10.75 -16.10
C PHE A 42 -2.62 -9.68 -15.14
N HIS A 43 -1.93 -9.57 -14.00
CA HIS A 43 -2.09 -8.55 -12.99
C HIS A 43 -0.73 -7.93 -12.72
N PRO A 44 -0.55 -6.61 -12.98
CA PRO A 44 0.72 -5.95 -12.75
C PRO A 44 1.10 -5.97 -11.26
N ALA A 45 2.41 -5.97 -10.99
CA ALA A 45 2.94 -5.85 -9.64
C ALA A 45 2.37 -4.61 -8.94
N GLY A 46 2.04 -4.75 -7.67
CA GLY A 46 1.37 -3.73 -6.86
C GLY A 46 -0.16 -3.71 -6.98
N SER A 47 -0.80 -4.29 -7.99
CA SER A 47 -2.27 -4.29 -8.06
C SER A 47 -2.92 -5.05 -6.89
N VAL A 48 -4.14 -4.68 -6.48
CA VAL A 48 -4.88 -5.34 -5.37
C VAL A 48 -4.93 -6.88 -5.50
N ILE A 49 -5.12 -7.39 -6.72
CA ILE A 49 -5.16 -8.83 -6.96
C ILE A 49 -3.76 -9.44 -6.78
N TRP A 50 -2.72 -8.79 -7.33
CA TRP A 50 -1.34 -9.21 -7.13
C TRP A 50 -0.99 -9.25 -5.65
N ASP A 51 -1.29 -8.20 -4.89
CA ASP A 51 -0.95 -8.09 -3.46
C ASP A 51 -1.66 -9.18 -2.66
N SER A 52 -2.96 -9.39 -2.88
CA SER A 52 -3.72 -10.43 -2.19
C SER A 52 -3.08 -11.83 -2.33
N PHE A 53 -2.68 -12.22 -3.54
CA PHE A 53 -2.00 -13.49 -3.76
C PHE A 53 -0.57 -13.50 -3.24
N HIS A 54 0.17 -12.40 -3.41
CA HIS A 54 1.56 -12.27 -2.95
C HIS A 54 1.65 -12.44 -1.43
N GLN A 55 0.78 -11.77 -0.68
CA GLN A 55 0.62 -11.94 0.78
C GLN A 55 0.22 -13.37 1.14
N GLY A 56 -0.72 -13.97 0.39
CA GLY A 56 -1.17 -15.34 0.62
C GLY A 56 -0.04 -16.36 0.50
N VAL A 57 0.76 -16.26 -0.56
CA VAL A 57 1.82 -17.21 -0.92
C VAL A 57 3.08 -17.00 -0.09
N TYR A 58 3.65 -15.79 -0.10
CA TYR A 58 4.98 -15.55 0.46
C TYR A 58 4.98 -15.23 1.95
N ARG A 59 3.88 -14.71 2.51
CA ARG A 59 3.81 -14.34 3.93
C ARG A 59 2.98 -15.31 4.77
N ASN A 60 1.84 -15.71 4.25
CA ASN A 60 0.91 -16.56 5.00
C ASN A 60 1.09 -18.06 4.71
N TYR A 61 1.96 -18.43 3.76
CA TYR A 61 2.22 -19.81 3.35
C TYR A 61 0.94 -20.60 3.01
N LYS A 62 -0.06 -19.92 2.46
CA LYS A 62 -1.37 -20.48 2.09
C LYS A 62 -1.40 -21.01 0.65
N ALA A 63 -0.27 -21.52 0.17
CA ALA A 63 -0.16 -22.01 -1.19
C ALA A 63 0.84 -23.16 -1.30
N ASP A 64 0.48 -24.14 -2.11
CA ASP A 64 1.37 -25.24 -2.47
C ASP A 64 2.19 -24.84 -3.70
N ARG A 65 3.51 -25.04 -3.64
CA ARG A 65 4.38 -24.78 -4.79
C ARG A 65 4.15 -25.85 -5.84
N LEU A 66 3.90 -25.42 -7.08
CA LEU A 66 3.71 -26.29 -8.23
C LEU A 66 4.95 -26.32 -9.12
N THR A 67 5.04 -27.37 -9.92
CA THR A 67 5.99 -27.49 -11.02
C THR A 67 5.29 -27.36 -12.37
N SER A 68 6.06 -27.16 -13.45
CA SER A 68 5.52 -27.21 -14.82
C SER A 68 4.88 -28.56 -15.14
N GLU A 69 5.43 -29.66 -14.61
CA GLU A 69 4.89 -31.02 -14.78
C GLU A 69 3.51 -31.17 -14.13
N ASP A 70 3.24 -30.45 -13.03
CA ASP A 70 1.92 -30.45 -12.40
C ASP A 70 0.88 -29.74 -13.28
N LEU A 71 1.26 -28.69 -14.01
CA LEU A 71 0.38 -28.03 -14.98
C LEU A 71 0.04 -28.97 -16.13
N GLU A 72 1.05 -29.64 -16.70
CA GLU A 72 0.89 -30.59 -17.80
C GLU A 72 -0.05 -31.74 -17.42
N ARG A 73 0.14 -32.32 -16.23
CA ARG A 73 -0.73 -33.39 -15.69
C ARG A 73 -2.20 -32.97 -15.59
N ARG A 74 -2.43 -31.68 -15.35
CA ARG A 74 -3.77 -31.07 -15.19
C ARG A 74 -4.33 -30.49 -16.50
N GLY A 75 -3.59 -30.57 -17.60
CA GLY A 75 -3.98 -29.98 -18.88
C GLY A 75 -4.03 -28.44 -18.86
N ILE A 76 -3.32 -27.80 -17.93
CA ILE A 76 -3.22 -26.35 -17.83
C ILE A 76 -2.05 -25.90 -18.74
N PRO A 77 -2.27 -24.96 -19.67
CA PRO A 77 -1.19 -24.46 -20.52
C PRO A 77 -0.13 -23.72 -19.70
N PRO A 78 1.15 -23.74 -20.10
CA PRO A 78 2.19 -22.99 -19.42
C PRO A 78 1.87 -21.49 -19.39
N PRO A 79 2.25 -20.76 -18.33
CA PRO A 79 2.03 -19.32 -18.25
C PRO A 79 2.82 -18.59 -19.34
N PRO A 80 2.22 -17.64 -20.07
CA PRO A 80 2.90 -16.84 -21.08
C PRO A 80 3.81 -15.75 -20.47
N ALA A 81 4.77 -16.14 -19.61
CA ALA A 81 5.61 -15.23 -18.81
C ALA A 81 6.39 -14.21 -19.65
N ASP A 82 6.97 -14.65 -20.78
CA ASP A 82 7.81 -13.79 -21.64
C ASP A 82 7.03 -12.61 -22.25
N GLN A 83 5.70 -12.69 -22.35
CA GLN A 83 4.86 -11.59 -22.87
C GLN A 83 4.81 -10.38 -21.93
N TYR A 84 5.14 -10.58 -20.65
CA TYR A 84 5.01 -9.57 -19.60
C TYR A 84 6.36 -9.18 -19.00
N SER A 85 7.46 -9.64 -19.59
CA SER A 85 8.80 -9.21 -19.21
C SER A 85 8.92 -7.69 -19.34
N GLY A 86 9.19 -7.00 -18.22
CA GLY A 86 9.30 -5.55 -18.18
C GLY A 86 7.97 -4.79 -18.28
N ALA A 87 6.83 -5.45 -18.03
CA ALA A 87 5.56 -4.76 -17.84
C ALA A 87 5.68 -3.78 -16.64
N PRO A 88 5.16 -2.55 -16.74
CA PRO A 88 5.28 -1.59 -15.66
C PRO A 88 4.47 -2.05 -14.44
N ALA A 89 5.08 -1.96 -13.26
CA ALA A 89 4.37 -2.05 -12.00
C ALA A 89 3.31 -0.95 -11.91
N VAL A 90 2.24 -1.18 -11.14
CA VAL A 90 1.29 -0.12 -10.83
C VAL A 90 2.02 0.97 -10.04
N ALA A 91 1.83 2.22 -10.44
CA ALA A 91 2.24 3.33 -9.59
C ALA A 91 1.32 3.32 -8.37
N TRP A 92 1.82 2.88 -7.20
CA TRP A 92 1.02 2.75 -5.97
C TRP A 92 0.23 4.01 -5.63
N LYS A 93 0.76 5.20 -5.94
CA LYS A 93 0.05 6.49 -5.81
C LYS A 93 -1.32 6.53 -6.51
N ASP A 94 -1.51 5.77 -7.60
CA ASP A 94 -2.75 5.73 -8.38
C ASP A 94 -3.81 4.80 -7.76
N GLN A 95 -3.43 4.02 -6.73
CA GLN A 95 -4.35 3.14 -5.99
C GLN A 95 -4.95 3.79 -4.75
N PHE A 96 -4.37 4.91 -4.29
CA PHE A 96 -4.87 5.63 -3.14
C PHE A 96 -5.73 6.81 -3.58
N ASN A 97 -6.96 6.86 -3.08
CA ASN A 97 -7.87 7.95 -3.39
C ASN A 97 -7.29 9.27 -2.84
N ALA A 98 -6.98 10.19 -3.75
CA ALA A 98 -6.57 11.55 -3.43
C ALA A 98 -7.76 12.51 -3.19
N GLU A 99 -8.99 12.02 -3.36
CA GLU A 99 -10.22 12.79 -3.20
C GLU A 99 -11.33 11.93 -2.57
N ILE A 100 -12.16 12.53 -1.72
CA ILE A 100 -13.41 11.94 -1.24
C ILE A 100 -14.55 12.98 -1.26
N PRO A 101 -15.83 12.54 -1.31
CA PRO A 101 -16.96 13.46 -1.20
C PRO A 101 -17.00 14.15 0.17
N LEU A 102 -17.33 15.45 0.24
CA LEU A 102 -17.49 16.15 1.53
C LEU A 102 -18.57 15.52 2.43
N SER A 103 -19.55 14.83 1.85
CA SER A 103 -20.56 14.09 2.61
C SER A 103 -19.99 12.94 3.44
N ALA A 104 -18.78 12.46 3.11
CA ALA A 104 -18.04 11.45 3.87
C ALA A 104 -17.10 12.07 4.92
N VAL A 105 -16.98 13.39 4.98
CA VAL A 105 -16.08 14.09 5.90
C VAL A 105 -16.83 14.51 7.16
N PRO A 106 -16.35 14.15 8.37
CA PRO A 106 -16.92 14.61 9.63
C PRO A 106 -17.00 16.15 9.74
N PRO A 107 -18.11 16.71 10.28
CA PRO A 107 -18.32 18.15 10.34
C PRO A 107 -17.19 18.95 11.01
N GLY A 108 -16.61 18.43 12.09
CA GLY A 108 -15.51 19.11 12.81
C GLY A 108 -14.26 19.32 11.95
N ILE A 109 -13.99 18.42 10.99
CA ILE A 109 -12.90 18.57 10.03
C ILE A 109 -13.23 19.69 9.02
N LEU A 110 -14.48 19.74 8.55
CA LEU A 110 -14.93 20.77 7.62
C LEU A 110 -14.89 22.16 8.26
N ASP A 111 -15.25 22.27 9.53
CA ASP A 111 -15.27 23.56 10.23
C ASP A 111 -13.85 24.11 10.41
N ARG A 112 -12.87 23.25 10.73
CA ARG A 112 -11.45 23.63 10.76
C ARG A 112 -10.89 24.09 9.41
N LEU A 113 -11.38 23.52 8.31
CA LEU A 113 -11.02 23.97 6.96
C LEU A 113 -11.64 25.32 6.62
N LYS A 114 -12.88 25.59 7.06
CA LYS A 114 -13.58 26.87 6.78
C LYS A 114 -12.98 28.07 7.51
N GLU A 115 -12.30 27.85 8.63
CA GLU A 115 -11.57 28.90 9.35
C GLU A 115 -10.45 29.52 8.50
N ASP A 116 -9.94 28.78 7.52
CA ASP A 116 -8.97 29.27 6.55
C ASP A 116 -9.70 29.81 5.31
N ALA A 117 -9.41 31.06 4.93
CA ALA A 117 -9.98 31.68 3.74
C ALA A 117 -9.63 30.91 2.44
N SER A 118 -8.50 30.20 2.43
CA SER A 118 -8.09 29.34 1.32
C SER A 118 -8.78 27.97 1.32
N ARG A 119 -9.48 27.62 2.41
CA ARG A 119 -10.03 26.27 2.69
C ARG A 119 -8.99 25.16 2.55
N GLU A 120 -7.73 25.52 2.70
CA GLU A 120 -6.58 24.63 2.69
C GLU A 120 -5.97 24.61 4.08
N ARG A 121 -5.61 23.43 4.58
CA ARG A 121 -4.91 23.27 5.86
C ARG A 121 -3.84 22.20 5.71
N SER A 122 -2.69 22.46 6.31
CA SER A 122 -1.67 21.45 6.53
C SER A 122 -2.15 20.44 7.56
N VAL A 123 -1.86 19.17 7.29
CA VAL A 123 -2.07 18.05 8.20
C VAL A 123 -0.75 17.30 8.30
N TYR A 124 -0.40 16.91 9.52
CA TYR A 124 0.84 16.24 9.84
C TYR A 124 0.54 14.77 10.13
N LEU A 125 0.96 13.91 9.21
CA LEU A 125 0.76 12.47 9.23
C LEU A 125 1.99 11.78 9.83
N VAL A 126 1.78 10.99 10.88
CA VAL A 126 2.79 10.09 11.43
C VAL A 126 2.65 8.75 10.72
N LEU A 127 3.68 8.40 9.97
CA LEU A 127 3.81 7.12 9.29
C LEU A 127 4.67 6.18 10.13
N TYR A 128 4.36 4.89 10.12
CA TYR A 128 5.21 3.84 10.72
C TYR A 128 5.69 2.87 9.65
N GLU A 129 6.91 2.38 9.80
CA GLU A 129 7.56 1.42 8.92
C GLU A 129 7.18 -0.01 9.32
N ASP A 130 6.75 -0.82 8.35
CA ASP A 130 6.73 -2.27 8.51
C ASP A 130 8.15 -2.83 8.35
N VAL A 131 8.83 -2.86 9.49
CA VAL A 131 10.21 -3.34 9.64
C VAL A 131 10.38 -4.82 9.38
N TYR A 132 9.30 -5.62 9.40
CA TYR A 132 9.38 -7.02 9.00
C TYR A 132 9.62 -7.10 7.49
N GLU A 133 8.83 -6.38 6.70
CA GLU A 133 8.97 -6.32 5.23
C GLU A 133 10.33 -5.73 4.83
N THR A 134 10.79 -4.68 5.52
CA THR A 134 12.13 -4.13 5.28
C THR A 134 13.24 -5.13 5.56
N ALA A 135 13.12 -5.97 6.59
CA ALA A 135 14.17 -6.92 6.98
C ALA A 135 14.40 -8.01 5.93
N PHE A 136 13.40 -8.32 5.10
CA PHE A 136 13.53 -9.28 3.99
C PHE A 136 13.96 -8.64 2.66
N GLY A 137 14.14 -7.31 2.63
CA GLY A 137 14.62 -6.57 1.47
C GLY A 137 13.52 -6.13 0.48
N ASP A 138 12.25 -6.22 0.88
CA ASP A 138 11.10 -5.93 0.02
C ASP A 138 10.90 -4.42 -0.22
N GLY A 139 11.46 -3.57 0.64
CA GLY A 139 11.28 -2.11 0.60
C GLY A 139 11.00 -1.51 1.99
N CYS A 140 10.87 -0.19 2.07
CA CYS A 140 10.59 0.53 3.32
C CYS A 140 9.12 0.96 3.36
N PHE A 141 8.22 0.02 3.61
CA PHE A 141 6.77 0.22 3.57
C PHE A 141 6.29 1.06 4.75
N LEU A 142 5.63 2.18 4.46
CA LEU A 142 5.18 3.18 5.41
C LEU A 142 3.66 3.27 5.41
N TYR A 143 3.06 3.10 6.58
CA TYR A 143 1.60 3.11 6.78
C TYR A 143 1.18 4.22 7.75
N PRO A 144 -0.03 4.79 7.59
CA PRO A 144 -0.49 5.91 8.41
C PRO A 144 -0.90 5.41 9.79
N GLN A 145 -0.31 6.01 10.83
CA GLN A 145 -0.64 5.67 12.22
C GLN A 145 -1.53 6.72 12.88
N ALA A 146 -1.26 8.00 12.64
CA ALA A 146 -1.97 9.11 13.27
C ALA A 146 -1.85 10.39 12.42
N ALA A 147 -2.89 11.24 12.42
CA ALA A 147 -2.90 12.51 11.69
C ALA A 147 -3.22 13.67 12.64
N PHE A 148 -2.55 14.81 12.48
CA PHE A 148 -2.65 15.96 13.38
C PHE A 148 -2.84 17.26 12.61
N TRP A 149 -3.53 18.22 13.21
CA TRP A 149 -3.70 19.56 12.63
C TRP A 149 -2.46 20.44 12.81
N THR A 150 -1.59 20.10 13.77
CA THR A 150 -0.37 20.87 14.05
C THR A 150 0.86 19.97 14.09
N GLU A 151 2.00 20.52 13.67
CA GLU A 151 3.27 19.82 13.70
C GLU A 151 3.66 19.47 15.14
N ASN A 152 3.40 20.37 16.08
CA ASN A 152 3.78 20.18 17.48
C ASN A 152 3.08 18.97 18.10
N GLU A 153 1.78 18.79 17.89
CA GLU A 153 1.06 17.62 18.39
C GLU A 153 1.61 16.32 17.78
N ALA A 154 1.90 16.34 16.48
CA ALA A 154 2.49 15.20 15.78
C ALA A 154 3.89 14.85 16.32
N GLN A 155 4.72 15.85 16.58
CA GLN A 155 6.05 15.67 17.17
C GLN A 155 5.99 15.17 18.61
N ILE A 156 4.99 15.58 19.41
CA ILE A 156 4.78 15.05 20.76
C ILE A 156 4.43 13.57 20.67
N TYR A 157 3.47 13.20 19.82
CA TYR A 157 3.09 11.81 19.61
C TYR A 157 4.26 10.95 19.13
N LEU A 158 5.02 11.45 18.14
CA LEU A 158 6.20 10.77 17.61
C LEU A 158 7.24 10.50 18.70
N ARG A 159 7.52 11.49 19.56
CA ARG A 159 8.46 11.33 20.68
C ARG A 159 8.00 10.27 21.67
N LEU A 160 6.70 10.22 21.99
CA LEU A 160 6.14 9.21 22.88
C LEU A 160 6.29 7.81 22.28
N ARG A 161 5.98 7.63 21.00
CA ARG A 161 6.17 6.34 20.31
C ARG A 161 7.62 5.91 20.23
N LEU A 162 8.54 6.82 19.93
CA LEU A 162 9.97 6.49 19.91
C LEU A 162 10.51 6.12 21.30
N ALA A 163 9.98 6.74 22.37
CA ALA A 163 10.32 6.36 23.74
C ALA A 163 9.82 4.94 24.06
N GLU A 164 8.57 4.61 23.71
CA GLU A 164 8.01 3.26 23.86
C GLU A 164 8.82 2.20 23.09
N GLU A 165 9.20 2.47 21.83
CA GLU A 165 10.05 1.55 21.06
C GLU A 165 11.43 1.38 21.67
N SER A 166 11.99 2.41 22.32
CA SER A 166 13.30 2.32 22.98
C SER A 166 13.32 1.40 24.20
N GLU A 167 12.15 1.17 24.80
CA GLU A 167 11.96 0.25 25.93
C GLU A 167 11.72 -1.19 25.49
N ARG A 168 11.52 -1.46 24.18
CA ARG A 168 11.28 -2.81 23.68
C ARG A 168 12.50 -3.73 23.84
N PRO A 169 12.28 -5.03 24.08
CA PRO A 169 13.34 -6.03 24.05
C PRO A 169 14.10 -6.02 22.73
N LYS A 170 15.44 -6.01 22.78
CA LYS A 170 16.32 -5.91 21.58
C LYS A 170 16.19 -7.07 20.59
N ASN A 171 15.52 -8.15 20.98
CA ASN A 171 15.23 -9.32 20.15
C ASN A 171 13.91 -9.21 19.38
N GLU A 172 13.16 -8.13 19.56
CA GLU A 172 11.94 -7.84 18.80
C GLU A 172 12.20 -6.82 17.70
N VAL A 173 11.46 -6.96 16.59
CA VAL A 173 11.51 -5.97 15.50
C VAL A 173 10.68 -4.75 15.95
N GLY A 174 11.36 -3.64 16.21
CA GLY A 174 10.74 -2.38 16.61
C GLY A 174 10.34 -1.52 15.42
N TYR A 175 9.34 -0.67 15.57
CA TYR A 175 8.85 0.19 14.48
C TYR A 175 9.77 1.41 14.27
N LYS A 176 9.93 1.83 13.02
CA LYS A 176 10.47 3.17 12.71
C LYS A 176 9.31 4.08 12.34
N TYR A 177 9.48 5.38 12.58
CA TYR A 177 8.45 6.36 12.32
C TYR A 177 8.96 7.51 11.47
N ARG A 178 8.08 8.10 10.67
CA ARG A 178 8.34 9.30 9.87
C ARG A 178 7.19 10.29 10.03
N LEU A 179 7.52 11.57 9.99
CA LEU A 179 6.54 12.65 9.97
C LEU A 179 6.46 13.20 8.55
N LYS A 180 5.23 13.36 8.05
CA LYS A 180 4.97 13.94 6.73
C LYS A 180 3.91 15.02 6.83
N GLU A 181 4.14 16.14 6.15
CA GLU A 181 3.11 17.16 5.94
C GLU A 181 2.36 16.84 4.64
N ILE A 182 1.04 16.91 4.71
CA ILE A 182 0.13 16.83 3.56
C ILE A 182 -0.81 18.03 3.60
N ARG A 183 -1.34 18.44 2.44
CA ARG A 183 -2.30 19.54 2.38
C ARG A 183 -3.68 19.04 2.03
N LEU A 184 -4.63 19.26 2.94
CA LEU A 184 -6.05 19.03 2.69
C LEU A 184 -6.67 20.31 2.16
N ARG A 185 -7.47 20.19 1.09
CA ARG A 185 -8.22 21.30 0.51
C ARG A 185 -9.65 20.88 0.23
N ALA A 186 -10.62 21.62 0.76
CA ALA A 186 -11.99 21.52 0.30
C ALA A 186 -12.14 22.29 -1.02
N ASP A 187 -12.76 21.68 -2.02
CA ASP A 187 -12.96 22.33 -3.30
C ASP A 187 -13.91 23.54 -3.18
N GLU A 188 -13.81 24.46 -4.14
CA GLU A 188 -14.59 25.70 -4.13
C GLU A 188 -16.10 25.43 -4.28
N THR A 189 -16.45 24.30 -4.91
CA THR A 189 -17.84 23.88 -5.10
C THR A 189 -18.47 23.29 -3.84
N GLY A 190 -17.66 22.95 -2.83
CA GLY A 190 -18.12 22.34 -1.59
C GLY A 190 -18.64 20.91 -1.78
N GLN A 191 -18.11 20.19 -2.76
CA GLN A 191 -18.51 18.82 -3.08
C GLN A 191 -17.44 17.80 -2.71
N LYS A 192 -16.16 18.17 -2.73
CA LYS A 192 -15.05 17.25 -2.51
C LYS A 192 -14.00 17.78 -1.54
N LEU A 193 -13.39 16.86 -0.80
CA LEU A 193 -12.14 17.07 -0.10
C LEU A 193 -11.05 16.40 -0.94
N ALA A 194 -10.03 17.18 -1.31
CA ALA A 194 -8.86 16.68 -2.02
C ALA A 194 -7.62 16.83 -1.13
N ALA A 195 -6.59 16.03 -1.41
CA ALA A 195 -5.29 16.21 -0.81
C ALA A 195 -4.16 16.11 -1.84
N ALA A 196 -3.18 17.01 -1.70
CA ALA A 196 -1.87 16.78 -2.28
C ALA A 196 -1.14 15.77 -1.39
N LEU A 197 -1.31 14.48 -1.68
CA LEU A 197 -0.73 13.41 -0.86
C LEU A 197 0.78 13.25 -1.10
N ASP A 198 1.28 13.61 -2.28
CA ASP A 198 2.69 13.49 -2.70
C ASP A 198 3.32 12.15 -2.29
N ILE A 199 2.59 11.05 -2.49
CA ILE A 199 2.91 9.70 -2.02
C ILE A 199 4.27 9.25 -2.60
N GLU A 200 5.21 8.91 -1.73
CA GLU A 200 6.49 8.30 -2.12
C GLU A 200 6.32 6.80 -2.42
N THR A 201 7.31 6.20 -3.09
CA THR A 201 7.25 4.82 -3.64
C THR A 201 6.74 3.74 -2.68
N TYR A 202 6.93 3.89 -1.37
CA TYR A 202 6.56 2.90 -0.36
C TYR A 202 5.56 3.41 0.68
N GLU A 203 4.90 4.53 0.41
CA GLU A 203 3.88 5.08 1.32
C GLU A 203 2.48 4.59 0.94
N HIS A 204 1.73 4.13 1.95
CA HIS A 204 0.47 3.42 1.77
C HIS A 204 -0.67 4.09 2.54
N TYR A 205 -1.17 5.22 2.03
CA TYR A 205 -2.29 5.93 2.64
C TYR A 205 -3.11 6.71 1.61
N SER A 206 -4.39 6.90 1.92
CA SER A 206 -5.36 7.68 1.15
C SER A 206 -5.87 8.90 1.92
N VAL A 207 -6.68 9.75 1.25
CA VAL A 207 -7.43 10.82 1.95
C VAL A 207 -8.40 10.26 2.98
N ASP A 208 -8.99 9.10 2.71
CA ASP A 208 -9.90 8.44 3.64
C ASP A 208 -9.19 8.07 4.95
N ASP A 209 -7.97 7.53 4.88
CA ASP A 209 -7.15 7.24 6.05
C ASP A 209 -6.84 8.49 6.86
N VAL A 210 -6.50 9.59 6.18
CA VAL A 210 -6.21 10.88 6.84
C VAL A 210 -7.45 11.39 7.57
N VAL A 211 -8.61 11.39 6.90
CA VAL A 211 -9.87 11.86 7.48
C VAL A 211 -10.29 11.01 8.68
N ARG A 212 -10.19 9.68 8.56
CA ARG A 212 -10.45 8.75 9.66
C ARG A 212 -9.54 9.03 10.85
N LEU A 213 -8.23 9.17 10.63
CA LEU A 213 -7.25 9.41 11.69
C LEU A 213 -7.40 10.79 12.36
N LEU A 214 -7.85 11.80 11.63
CA LEU A 214 -8.20 13.10 12.20
C LEU A 214 -9.47 13.04 13.04
N ALA A 215 -10.43 12.19 12.65
CA ALA A 215 -11.71 12.01 13.34
C ALA A 215 -11.61 11.12 14.59
N ASP A 216 -10.71 10.13 14.57
CA ASP A 216 -10.50 9.17 15.67
C ASP A 216 -9.81 9.82 16.90
N LYS A 217 -9.38 11.08 16.80
CA LYS A 217 -8.92 11.81 17.97
C LYS A 217 -10.10 12.35 18.77
N PRO A 218 -10.23 11.99 20.05
CA PRO A 218 -11.10 12.75 20.93
C PRO A 218 -10.62 14.20 20.90
N GLU A 219 -11.53 15.12 20.59
CA GLU A 219 -11.34 16.52 20.94
C GLU A 219 -10.92 16.51 22.41
N ASN A 220 -9.68 16.88 22.70
CA ASN A 220 -9.27 17.08 24.09
C ASN A 220 -10.23 18.12 24.65
N SER A 221 -11.15 17.64 25.47
CA SER A 221 -11.97 18.42 26.38
C SER A 221 -11.03 19.32 27.18
N ASP A 222 -11.26 20.62 27.06
CA ASP A 222 -10.66 21.71 27.84
C ASP A 222 -10.58 21.40 29.34
#